data_AF-D4XAQ4-F1
#
_entry.id   AF-D4XAQ4-F1
#
_cell.length_a   1.000
_cell.length_b   1.000
_cell.length_c   1.000
_cell.angle_alpha   90.00
_cell.angle_beta   90.00
_cell.angle_gamma   90.00
#
_symmetry.space_group_name_H-M   'P 1'
#
loop_
_entity.id
_entity.type
_entity.pdbx_description
1 polymer ?
#
loop_
_entity_poly.entity_id
_entity_poly.type
_entity_poly.pdbx_seq_one_letter_code
_entity_poly.pdbx_strand_id
1 'polypeptide(L)' 'MWKCRNCDLEVLFSAVNPEIDEVGCFFLCPGCGHRNKLVNVGPYGDEDPITLAQADN' A
#
# COMPACT_ATOMS: atom_id res chain seq x y z
N MET A 1 -6.69 5.32 -4.61
CA MET A 1 -5.61 5.20 -5.61
C MET A 1 -4.29 5.25 -4.87
N TRP A 2 -3.37 4.37 -5.23
CA TRP A 2 -1.97 4.47 -4.86
C TRP A 2 -1.16 4.93 -6.07
N LYS A 3 -0.04 5.59 -5.86
CA LYS A 3 0.88 6.02 -6.92
C LYS A 3 2.22 5.33 -6.73
N CYS A 4 2.72 4.64 -7.76
CA CYS A 4 4.03 4.04 -7.68
C CYS A 4 5.11 5.11 -7.58
N ARG A 5 6.00 5.01 -6.58
CA ARG A 5 7.10 5.95 -6.38
C ARG A 5 8.25 5.82 -7.38
N ASN A 6 8.24 4.80 -8.24
CA ASN A 6 9.31 4.50 -9.17
C ASN A 6 8.95 4.81 -10.63
N CYS A 7 7.74 4.50 -11.06
CA CYS A 7 7.27 4.76 -12.42
C CYS A 7 6.10 5.75 -12.49
N ASP A 8 5.74 6.38 -11.37
CA ASP A 8 4.62 7.32 -11.23
C ASP A 8 3.24 6.77 -11.64
N LEU A 9 3.13 5.46 -11.88
CA LEU A 9 1.89 4.81 -12.28
C LEU A 9 0.84 4.92 -11.17
N GLU A 10 -0.34 5.40 -11.53
CA GLU A 10 -1.52 5.36 -10.67
C GLU A 10 -2.12 3.95 -10.67
N VAL A 11 -2.23 3.38 -9.48
CA VAL A 11 -2.67 2.01 -9.22
C VAL A 11 -3.95 2.09 -8.40
N LEU A 12 -5.02 1.45 -8.90
CA LEU A 12 -6.27 1.32 -8.16
C LEU A 12 -6.07 0.38 -6.97
N PHE A 13 -6.73 0.66 -5.84
CA PHE A 13 -6.69 -0.22 -4.68
C PHE A 13 -7.20 -1.64 -5.00
N SER A 14 -8.15 -1.76 -5.92
CA SER A 14 -8.68 -3.05 -6.39
C SER A 14 -7.78 -3.76 -7.41
N ALA A 15 -6.78 -3.07 -7.97
CA ALA A 15 -5.91 -3.63 -9.01
C ALA A 15 -4.71 -4.40 -8.43
N VAL A 16 -4.42 -4.22 -7.15
CA VAL A 16 -3.31 -4.86 -6.45
C VAL A 16 -3.74 -5.29 -5.07
N ASN A 17 -3.23 -6.43 -4.61
CA ASN A 17 -3.46 -6.87 -3.24
C ASN A 17 -2.26 -6.44 -2.38
N PRO A 18 -2.46 -5.60 -1.35
CA PRO A 18 -1.38 -5.26 -0.43
C PRO A 18 -0.98 -6.50 0.38
N GLU A 19 0.32 -6.62 0.64
CA GLU A 19 0.94 -7.67 1.44
C GLU A 19 1.50 -7.06 2.73
N ILE A 20 1.58 -7.89 3.78
CA ILE A 20 2.08 -7.50 5.09
C ILE A 20 3.24 -8.42 5.44
N ASP A 21 4.41 -7.83 5.68
CA ASP A 21 5.63 -8.51 6.10
C ASP A 21 6.12 -7.97 7.45
N GLU A 22 7.23 -8.53 7.96
CA GLU A 22 7.90 -8.09 9.20
C GLU A 22 8.27 -6.58 9.21
N VAL A 23 8.37 -5.96 8.03
CA VAL A 23 8.71 -4.53 7.87
C VAL A 23 7.45 -3.63 7.80
N GLY A 24 6.27 -4.22 7.68
CA GLY A 24 4.99 -3.53 7.54
C GLY A 24 4.26 -3.85 6.23
N CYS A 25 3.28 -3.01 5.89
CA CYS A 25 2.43 -3.19 4.72
C CYS A 25 3.09 -2.64 3.45
N PHE A 26 2.89 -3.28 2.31
CA PHE A 26 3.38 -2.80 1.02
C PHE A 26 2.53 -3.35 -0.13
N PHE A 27 2.69 -2.80 -1.33
CA PHE A 27 2.18 -3.39 -2.56
C PHE A 27 3.24 -3.37 -3.65
N LEU A 28 3.18 -4.32 -4.57
CA LEU A 28 4.01 -4.36 -5.76
C LEU A 28 3.32 -3.62 -6.90
N CYS A 29 4.03 -2.70 -7.56
CA CYS A 29 3.50 -1.99 -8.72
C CYS A 29 3.33 -2.98 -9.90
N PRO A 30 2.15 -3.05 -10.55
CA PRO A 30 1.94 -3.97 -11.67
C PRO A 30 2.68 -3.53 -12.94
N GLY A 31 3.09 -2.26 -13.03
CA GLY A 31 3.82 -1.75 -14.19
C GLY A 31 5.34 -1.97 -14.15
N CYS A 32 5.97 -1.83 -12.97
CA CYS A 32 7.43 -1.91 -12.84
C CYS A 32 7.92 -2.90 -11.79
N GLY A 33 7.03 -3.57 -11.05
CA GLY A 33 7.37 -4.49 -9.97
C GLY A 33 7.93 -3.81 -8.70
N HIS A 34 7.98 -2.48 -8.67
CA HIS A 34 8.57 -1.77 -7.53
C HIS A 34 7.72 -1.93 -6.26
N ARG A 35 8.41 -2.15 -5.13
CA ARG A 35 7.79 -2.28 -3.81
C ARG A 35 7.46 -0.90 -3.23
N ASN A 36 6.16 -0.63 -3.07
CA ASN A 36 5.67 0.62 -2.50
C ASN A 36 5.20 0.38 -1.08
N LYS A 37 5.85 1.04 -0.11
CA LYS A 37 5.47 0.94 1.30
C LYS A 37 4.11 1.58 1.56
N LEU A 38 3.31 0.92 2.38
CA LEU A 38 2.04 1.37 2.90
C LEU A 38 2.15 1.51 4.42
N VAL A 39 1.41 2.45 4.97
CA VAL A 39 1.25 2.66 6.40
C VAL A 39 -0.19 2.36 6.77
N ASN A 40 -0.37 1.67 7.89
CA ASN A 40 -1.68 1.52 8.48
C ASN A 40 -2.06 2.85 9.16
N VAL A 41 -3.07 3.52 8.62
CA VAL A 41 -3.66 4.76 9.16
C VAL A 41 -5.04 4.50 9.76
N GLY A 42 -5.48 3.24 9.83
CA GLY A 42 -6.73 2.86 10.46
C GLY A 42 -6.67 3.00 11.99
N PRO A 43 -7.85 3.09 12.64
CA PRO A 43 -7.91 3.01 14.10
C PRO A 43 -7.30 1.67 14.56
N TYR A 44 -6.47 1.74 15.61
CA TYR A 44 -5.98 0.54 16.28
C TYR A 44 -7.11 -0.05 17.12
N GLY A 45 -7.72 -1.13 16.64
CA GLY A 45 -8.71 -1.92 17.35
C GLY A 45 -8.92 -3.26 16.65
N ASP A 46 -8.97 -4.36 17.42
CA ASP A 46 -9.11 -5.74 16.94
C ASP A 46 -10.36 -6.01 16.08
N GLU A 47 -11.31 -5.06 16.02
CA GLU A 47 -12.60 -5.22 15.33
C GLU A 47 -12.76 -4.33 14.08
N ASP A 48 -11.82 -3.42 13.80
CA ASP A 48 -11.93 -2.46 12.69
C ASP A 48 -11.08 -2.86 11.46
N PRO A 49 -11.58 -2.63 10.24
CA PRO A 49 -10.82 -2.93 9.03
C PRO A 49 -9.57 -2.04 8.93
N ILE A 50 -8.41 -2.68 8.82
CA ILE A 50 -7.12 -2.01 8.59
C ILE A 50 -7.20 -1.09 7.38
N THR A 51 -6.98 0.21 7.60
CA THR A 51 -6.98 1.21 6.54
C THR A 51 -5.55 1.51 6.12
N LEU A 52 -5.18 1.07 4.92
CA LEU A 52 -3.82 1.26 4.39
C LEU A 52 -3.74 2.53 3.52
N ALA A 53 -2.85 3.44 3.87
CA ALA A 53 -2.50 4.61 3.08
C ALA A 53 -1.05 4.50 2.58
N GLN A 54 -0.73 5.16 1.47
CA GLN A 54 0.67 5.41 1.16
C GLN A 54 1.19 6.52 2.05
N ALA A 55 2.36 6.32 2.63
CA ALA A 55 3.03 7.42 3.32
C ALA A 55 3.34 8.52 2.28
N ASP A 56 3.03 9.77 2.59
CA ASP A 56 3.67 10.90 1.93
C ASP A 56 5.11 10.94 2.45
N ASN A 57 6.09 10.80 1.57
CA ASN A 57 7.48 11.08 1.93
C ASN A 57 8.03 12.12 0.97
#